data_AF-A0A966C4K7-F1
#
_entry.id   AF-A0A966C4K7-F1
#
_cell.length_a   1.000
_cell.length_b   1.000
_cell.length_c   1.000
_cell.angle_alpha   90.00
_cell.angle_beta   90.00
_cell.angle_gamma   90.00
#
_symmetry.space_group_name_H-M   'P 1'
#
loop_
_entity.id
_entity.type
_entity.pdbx_description
1 polymer ?
#
loop_
_entity_poly.entity_id
_entity_poly.type
_entity_poly.pdbx_seq_one_letter_code
_entity_poly.pdbx_strand_id
1 'polypeptide(L)'
;MLLSYFPYFLAIAFSLAIAYLFWRLQKLQSNLRTAELELDRCKLTLEISEDVGRFGSWHVDAISNVVKWSDYVFDMHERRHSLGHPPLENAIHYYHPDDRPMVQAAVASALEEGTDFEFRARILTEKGNELPVLARGTCQIGGDGVVLGIFGCFVDLSTPEQRQFG
;
A
#
# COMPACT_ATOMS: atom_id res chain seq x y z
N MET A 1 17.44 62.26 -20.06
CA MET A 1 17.74 61.94 -18.64
C MET A 1 17.10 60.65 -18.13
N LEU A 2 15.97 60.16 -18.67
CA LEU A 2 15.35 58.90 -18.22
C LEU A 2 15.99 57.62 -18.82
N LEU A 3 16.62 57.69 -20.00
CA LEU A 3 17.28 56.53 -20.64
C LEU A 3 18.56 56.06 -19.91
N SER A 4 19.24 56.93 -19.15
CA SER A 4 20.46 56.59 -18.41
C SER A 4 20.23 55.69 -17.19
N TYR A 5 18.98 55.58 -16.71
CA TYR A 5 18.61 54.76 -15.55
C TYR A 5 17.98 53.41 -15.91
N PHE A 6 17.59 53.22 -17.18
CA PHE A 6 17.00 51.98 -17.70
C PHE A 6 17.83 50.71 -17.45
N PRO A 7 19.16 50.68 -17.65
CA PRO A 7 19.94 49.47 -17.39
C PRO A 7 19.97 49.06 -15.90
N TYR A 8 19.87 50.03 -14.98
CA TYR A 8 19.81 49.75 -13.54
C TYR A 8 18.48 49.15 -13.13
N PHE A 9 17.37 49.61 -13.73
CA PHE A 9 16.05 49.03 -13.50
C PHE A 9 16.00 47.57 -13.98
N LEU A 10 16.57 47.29 -15.15
CA LEU A 10 16.67 45.94 -15.69
C LEU A 10 17.50 45.02 -14.75
N ALA A 11 18.62 45.52 -14.24
CA ALA A 11 19.48 44.77 -13.31
C ALA A 11 18.76 44.44 -11.98
N ILE A 12 17.99 45.39 -11.43
CA ILE A 12 17.19 45.16 -10.22
C ILE A 12 16.09 44.12 -10.50
N ALA A 13 15.39 44.22 -11.63
CA ALA A 13 14.37 43.26 -12.01
C ALA A 13 14.95 41.84 -12.16
N PHE A 14 16.12 41.70 -12.78
CA PHE A 14 16.82 40.40 -12.84
C PHE A 14 17.25 39.90 -11.47
N SER A 15 17.78 40.76 -10.60
CA SER A 15 18.17 40.36 -9.24
C SER A 15 16.98 39.88 -8.42
N LEU A 16 15.84 40.58 -8.49
CA LEU A 16 14.59 40.16 -7.86
C LEU A 16 14.06 38.85 -8.44
N ALA A 17 14.14 38.67 -9.76
CA ALA A 17 13.74 37.43 -10.42
C ALA A 17 14.62 36.25 -9.99
N ILE A 18 15.95 36.44 -9.91
CA ILE A 18 16.88 35.41 -9.43
C ILE A 18 16.62 35.09 -7.97
N ALA A 19 16.45 36.09 -7.11
CA ALA A 19 16.12 35.89 -5.70
C ALA A 19 14.78 35.14 -5.53
N TYR A 20 13.77 35.49 -6.33
CA TYR A 20 12.49 34.79 -6.36
C TYR A 20 12.62 33.34 -6.83
N LEU A 21 13.35 33.10 -7.92
CA LEU A 21 13.59 31.75 -8.44
C LEU A 21 14.36 30.90 -7.44
N PHE A 22 15.39 31.48 -6.79
CA PHE A 22 16.17 30.82 -5.76
C PHE A 22 15.30 30.47 -4.54
N TRP A 23 14.52 31.42 -4.04
CA TRP A 23 13.55 31.18 -2.97
C TRP A 23 12.53 30.09 -3.36
N ARG A 24 12.02 30.12 -4.59
CA ARG A 24 11.08 29.11 -5.12
C ARG A 24 11.72 27.73 -5.20
N LEU A 25 12.98 27.63 -5.65
CA LEU A 25 13.73 26.37 -5.70
C LEU A 25 13.96 25.82 -4.29
N GLN A 26 14.41 26.64 -3.34
CA GLN A 26 14.55 26.23 -1.95
C GLN A 26 13.22 25.77 -1.35
N LYS A 27 12.12 26.49 -1.65
CA LYS A 27 10.79 26.13 -1.18
C LYS A 27 10.33 24.78 -1.74
N LEU A 28 10.58 24.52 -3.03
CA LEU A 28 10.28 23.23 -3.66
C LEU A 28 11.09 22.09 -3.04
N GLN A 29 12.39 22.30 -2.83
CA GLN A 29 13.24 21.31 -2.15
C GLN A 29 12.80 21.04 -0.72
N SER A 30 12.43 22.08 0.03
CA SER A 30 11.89 21.92 1.39
C SER A 30 10.60 21.11 1.39
N ASN A 31 9.67 21.43 0.48
CA ASN A 31 8.39 20.71 0.41
C ASN A 31 8.60 19.24 0.04
N LEU A 32 9.49 18.96 -0.93
CA LEU A 32 9.83 17.60 -1.33
C LEU A 32 10.42 16.82 -0.15
N ARG A 33 11.40 17.40 0.54
CA ARG A 33 12.03 16.75 1.70
C ARG A 33 11.03 16.49 2.83
N THR A 34 10.11 17.41 3.08
CA THR A 34 9.05 17.20 4.08
C THR A 34 8.11 16.08 3.66
N ALA A 35 7.74 15.99 2.38
CA ALA A 35 6.92 14.89 1.87
C ALA A 35 7.63 13.53 1.96
N GLU A 36 8.94 13.48 1.66
CA GLU A 36 9.78 12.29 1.83
C GLU A 36 9.82 11.84 3.29
N LEU A 37 10.07 12.78 4.22
CA LEU A 37 10.11 12.47 5.65
C LEU A 37 8.76 11.99 6.20
N GLU A 38 7.65 12.59 5.75
CA GLU A 38 6.31 12.13 6.14
C GLU A 38 6.03 10.72 5.59
N LEU A 39 6.43 10.44 4.35
CA LEU A 39 6.30 9.11 3.76
C LEU A 39 7.10 8.06 4.54
N ASP A 40 8.36 8.35 4.87
CA ASP A 40 9.20 7.45 5.66
C ASP A 40 8.64 7.23 7.06
N ARG A 41 8.08 8.27 7.69
CA ARG A 41 7.43 8.16 8.99
C ARG A 41 6.17 7.30 8.93
N CYS A 42 5.35 7.46 7.88
CA CYS A 42 4.16 6.63 7.66
C CYS A 42 4.55 5.16 7.45
N LYS A 43 5.57 4.88 6.63
CA LYS A 43 6.09 3.52 6.41
C LYS A 43 6.57 2.87 7.70
N LEU A 44 7.42 3.57 8.46
CA LEU A 44 7.93 3.05 9.72
C LEU A 44 6.80 2.80 10.74
N THR A 45 5.81 3.69 10.80
CA THR A 45 4.65 3.51 11.68
C THR A 45 3.82 2.30 11.26
N LEU A 46 3.66 2.06 9.95
CA LEU A 46 2.98 0.89 9.42
C LEU A 46 3.75 -0.39 9.75
N GLU A 47 5.06 -0.43 9.49
CA GLU A 47 5.92 -1.58 9.81
C GLU A 47 5.86 -1.96 11.29
N ILE A 48 5.98 -0.97 12.19
CA ILE A 48 5.85 -1.20 13.64
C ILE A 48 4.44 -1.69 13.99
N SER A 49 3.40 -1.14 13.35
CA SER A 49 2.02 -1.56 13.61
C SER A 49 1.75 -2.98 13.13
N GLU A 50 2.26 -3.36 11.95
CA GLU A 50 2.17 -4.71 11.40
C GLU A 50 2.86 -5.74 12.32
N ASP A 51 4.06 -5.42 12.80
CA ASP A 51 4.83 -6.27 13.73
C ASP A 51 4.14 -6.44 15.09
N VAL A 52 3.72 -5.33 15.72
CA VAL A 52 3.07 -5.34 17.03
C VAL A 52 1.66 -5.94 16.97
N GLY A 53 0.90 -5.56 15.95
CA GLY A 53 -0.48 -5.98 15.74
C GLY A 53 -0.62 -7.36 15.11
N ARG A 54 0.49 -7.97 14.69
CA ARG A 54 0.56 -9.28 14.02
C ARG A 54 -0.42 -9.35 12.85
N PHE A 55 -0.41 -8.29 12.04
CA PHE A 55 -1.21 -8.23 10.84
C PHE A 55 -0.34 -7.87 9.65
N GLY A 56 -0.66 -8.43 8.49
CA GLY A 56 0.01 -8.07 7.23
C GLY A 56 -0.95 -7.34 6.31
N SER A 57 -0.47 -6.33 5.59
CA SER A 57 -1.28 -5.60 4.62
C SER A 57 -1.17 -6.21 3.22
N TRP A 58 -2.25 -6.09 2.45
CA TRP A 58 -2.28 -6.49 1.06
C TRP A 58 -3.10 -5.50 0.23
N HIS A 59 -2.81 -5.43 -1.06
CA HIS A 59 -3.52 -4.56 -1.99
C HIS A 59 -3.71 -5.24 -3.34
N VAL A 60 -4.96 -5.33 -3.79
CA VAL A 60 -5.32 -5.76 -5.14
C VAL A 60 -5.35 -4.54 -6.04
N ASP A 61 -4.52 -4.53 -7.06
CA ASP A 61 -4.55 -3.54 -8.12
C ASP A 61 -5.52 -4.01 -9.22
N ALA A 62 -6.64 -3.31 -9.40
CA ALA A 62 -7.70 -3.77 -10.32
C ALA A 62 -7.27 -3.69 -11.80
N ILE A 63 -6.28 -2.88 -12.13
CA ILE A 63 -5.80 -2.70 -13.51
C ILE A 63 -4.86 -3.84 -13.90
N SER A 64 -3.91 -4.18 -13.03
CA SER A 64 -2.91 -5.22 -13.28
C SER A 64 -3.30 -6.61 -12.77
N ASN A 65 -4.37 -6.70 -11.97
CA ASN A 65 -4.83 -7.93 -11.31
C ASN A 65 -3.74 -8.63 -10.47
N VAL A 66 -2.83 -7.84 -9.89
CA VAL A 66 -1.74 -8.30 -9.03
C VAL A 66 -2.06 -7.95 -7.58
N VAL A 67 -1.75 -8.88 -6.67
CA VAL A 67 -1.89 -8.66 -5.22
C VAL A 67 -0.53 -8.32 -4.63
N LYS A 68 -0.35 -7.06 -4.27
CA LYS A 68 0.82 -6.62 -3.53
C LYS A 68 0.66 -7.05 -2.08
N TRP A 69 1.68 -7.67 -1.53
CA TRP A 69 1.73 -8.19 -0.17
C TRP A 69 2.80 -7.43 0.59
N SER A 70 2.51 -7.09 1.85
CA SER A 70 3.57 -6.65 2.78
C SER A 70 4.49 -7.82 3.13
N ASP A 71 5.67 -7.49 3.63
CA ASP A 71 6.67 -8.49 4.02
C ASP A 71 6.09 -9.49 5.02
N TYR A 72 5.24 -9.03 5.94
CA TYR A 72 4.55 -9.88 6.90
C TYR A 72 3.59 -10.88 6.23
N VAL A 73 2.89 -10.50 5.16
CA VAL A 73 2.01 -11.43 4.43
C VAL A 73 2.82 -12.51 3.71
N PHE A 74 4.00 -12.19 3.17
CA PHE A 74 4.91 -13.21 2.63
C PHE A 74 5.33 -14.21 3.71
N ASP A 75 5.67 -13.71 4.89
CA ASP A 75 6.09 -14.54 6.01
C ASP A 75 4.93 -15.42 6.53
N MET A 76 3.71 -14.87 6.62
CA MET A 76 2.50 -15.64 6.96
C MET A 76 2.24 -16.79 5.99
N HIS A 77 2.51 -16.59 4.70
CA HIS A 77 2.37 -17.64 3.67
C HIS A 77 3.61 -18.56 3.58
N GLU A 78 4.63 -18.33 4.40
CA GLU A 78 5.95 -19.00 4.35
C GLU A 78 6.58 -18.97 2.96
N ARG A 79 6.33 -17.90 2.22
CA ARG A 79 6.70 -17.76 0.81
C ARG A 79 7.90 -16.84 0.67
N ARG A 80 8.87 -17.23 -0.16
CA ARG A 80 10.05 -16.41 -0.43
C ARG A 80 9.67 -15.10 -1.13
N HIS A 81 10.12 -13.99 -0.57
CA HIS A 81 10.00 -12.64 -1.11
C HIS A 81 10.54 -12.51 -2.55
N SER A 82 11.58 -13.27 -2.88
CA SER A 82 12.20 -13.29 -4.21
C SER A 82 11.31 -13.83 -5.34
N LEU A 83 10.21 -14.51 -5.01
CA LEU A 83 9.23 -14.98 -6.00
C LEU A 83 8.28 -13.87 -6.47
N GLY A 84 8.40 -12.66 -5.90
CA GLY A 84 7.57 -11.51 -6.27
C GLY A 84 6.10 -11.66 -5.87
N HIS A 85 5.29 -10.66 -6.16
CA HIS A 85 3.87 -10.65 -5.81
C HIS A 85 3.05 -11.58 -6.71
N PRO A 86 2.13 -12.40 -6.14
CA PRO A 86 1.30 -13.29 -6.95
C PRO A 86 0.18 -12.52 -7.68
N PRO A 87 -0.28 -13.02 -8.83
CA PRO A 87 -1.55 -12.58 -9.40
C PRO A 87 -2.71 -12.96 -8.48
N LEU A 88 -3.83 -12.25 -8.58
CA LEU A 88 -5.00 -12.43 -7.71
C LEU A 88 -5.52 -13.86 -7.68
N GLU A 89 -5.61 -14.52 -8.83
CA GLU A 89 -6.06 -15.90 -8.92
C GLU A 89 -5.16 -16.85 -8.09
N ASN A 90 -3.83 -16.69 -8.20
CA ASN A 90 -2.88 -17.48 -7.42
C ASN A 90 -2.96 -17.13 -5.92
N ALA A 91 -3.19 -15.86 -5.58
CA ALA A 91 -3.37 -15.43 -4.19
C ALA A 91 -4.56 -16.15 -3.54
N ILE A 92 -5.67 -16.30 -4.27
CA ILE A 92 -6.88 -17.00 -3.80
C ILE A 92 -6.61 -18.50 -3.58
N HIS A 93 -5.69 -19.10 -4.33
CA HIS A 93 -5.34 -20.52 -4.15
C HIS A 93 -4.63 -20.82 -2.83
N TYR A 94 -4.04 -19.81 -2.18
CA TYR A 94 -3.49 -19.97 -0.83
C TYR A 94 -4.58 -20.10 0.25
N TYR A 95 -5.85 -19.84 -0.02
CA TYR A 95 -6.90 -20.17 0.95
C TYR A 95 -7.20 -21.66 0.95
N HIS A 96 -7.62 -22.18 2.12
CA HIS A 96 -8.09 -23.55 2.26
C HIS A 96 -9.21 -23.83 1.23
N PRO A 97 -9.23 -25.00 0.55
CA PRO A 97 -10.20 -25.31 -0.50
C PRO A 97 -11.66 -25.01 -0.15
N ASP A 98 -12.06 -25.29 1.08
CA ASP A 98 -13.42 -25.04 1.59
C ASP A 98 -13.77 -23.54 1.70
N ASP A 99 -12.76 -22.70 1.92
CA ASP A 99 -12.94 -21.26 2.15
C ASP A 99 -12.84 -20.46 0.82
N ARG A 100 -12.20 -21.03 -0.22
CA ARG A 100 -12.00 -20.39 -1.54
C ARG A 100 -13.28 -19.85 -2.18
N PRO A 101 -14.42 -20.57 -2.22
CA PRO A 101 -15.63 -20.06 -2.88
C PRO A 101 -16.15 -18.77 -2.21
N MET A 102 -16.08 -18.70 -0.88
CA MET A 102 -16.47 -17.50 -0.12
C MET A 102 -15.53 -16.34 -0.43
N VAL A 103 -14.22 -16.58 -0.44
CA VAL A 103 -13.20 -15.57 -0.76
C VAL A 103 -13.40 -15.03 -2.17
N GLN A 104 -13.59 -15.91 -3.17
CA GLN A 104 -13.81 -15.53 -4.55
C GLN A 104 -15.05 -14.66 -4.70
N ALA A 105 -16.16 -15.03 -4.06
CA ALA A 105 -17.39 -14.23 -4.08
C ALA A 105 -17.18 -12.84 -3.46
N ALA A 106 -16.55 -12.77 -2.29
CA ALA A 106 -16.29 -11.50 -1.62
C ALA A 106 -15.38 -10.57 -2.43
N VAL A 107 -14.31 -11.11 -3.02
CA VAL A 107 -13.38 -10.35 -3.87
C VAL A 107 -14.06 -9.90 -5.17
N ALA A 108 -14.88 -10.75 -5.79
CA ALA A 108 -15.63 -10.39 -6.99
C ALA A 108 -16.61 -9.25 -6.70
N SER A 109 -17.44 -9.35 -5.65
CA SER A 109 -18.34 -8.27 -5.24
C SER A 109 -17.61 -6.97 -4.91
N ALA A 110 -16.41 -7.05 -4.30
CA ALA A 110 -15.60 -5.88 -4.03
C ALA A 110 -15.11 -5.19 -5.32
N LEU A 111 -14.64 -5.95 -6.30
CA LEU A 111 -14.17 -5.41 -7.57
C LEU A 111 -15.30 -4.91 -8.48
N GLU A 112 -16.47 -5.55 -8.44
CA GLU A 112 -17.61 -5.22 -9.30
C GLU A 112 -18.52 -4.13 -8.71
N GLU A 113 -18.80 -4.21 -7.42
CA GLU A 113 -19.80 -3.37 -6.75
C GLU A 113 -19.17 -2.32 -5.83
N GLY A 114 -17.87 -2.42 -5.55
CA GLY A 114 -17.18 -1.55 -4.59
C GLY A 114 -17.55 -1.84 -3.14
N THR A 115 -18.00 -3.07 -2.84
CA THR A 115 -18.45 -3.48 -1.50
C THR A 115 -17.28 -3.93 -0.63
N ASP A 116 -17.09 -3.26 0.50
CA ASP A 116 -16.14 -3.69 1.54
C ASP A 116 -16.52 -5.06 2.12
N PHE A 117 -15.52 -5.82 2.56
CA PHE A 117 -15.74 -7.14 3.15
C PHE A 117 -14.88 -7.41 4.37
N GLU A 118 -15.40 -8.31 5.21
CA GLU A 118 -14.66 -8.93 6.30
C GLU A 118 -15.10 -10.38 6.45
N PHE A 119 -14.15 -11.29 6.52
CA PHE A 119 -14.43 -12.71 6.78
C PHE A 119 -13.26 -13.39 7.49
N ARG A 120 -13.57 -14.51 8.15
CA ARG A 120 -12.57 -15.42 8.72
C ARG A 120 -12.33 -16.55 7.74
N ALA A 121 -11.07 -16.87 7.49
CA ALA A 121 -10.69 -17.97 6.61
C ALA A 121 -9.38 -18.59 7.11
N ARG A 122 -9.02 -19.73 6.52
CA ARG A 122 -7.73 -20.38 6.71
C ARG A 122 -6.89 -20.18 5.47
N ILE A 123 -5.65 -19.73 5.64
CA ILE A 123 -4.65 -19.78 4.58
C ILE A 123 -3.79 -21.04 4.76
N LEU A 124 -3.39 -21.60 3.64
CA LEU A 124 -2.44 -22.70 3.49
C LEU A 124 -1.12 -22.09 3.07
N THR A 125 -0.09 -22.27 3.90
CA THR A 125 1.25 -21.81 3.59
C THR A 125 1.90 -22.67 2.50
N GLU A 126 2.99 -22.21 1.91
CA GLU A 126 3.78 -23.01 0.95
C GLU A 126 4.32 -24.32 1.56
N LYS A 127 4.45 -24.40 2.88
CA LYS A 127 4.85 -25.64 3.58
C LYS A 127 3.67 -26.53 3.96
N GLY A 128 2.44 -26.11 3.66
CA GLY A 128 1.22 -26.86 3.95
C GLY A 128 0.66 -26.66 5.35
N ASN A 129 1.12 -25.65 6.09
CA ASN A 129 0.55 -25.30 7.40
C ASN A 129 -0.76 -24.52 7.22
N GLU A 130 -1.72 -24.75 8.10
CA GLU A 130 -2.94 -23.94 8.14
C GLU A 130 -2.78 -22.79 9.13
N LEU A 131 -3.04 -21.56 8.67
CA LEU A 131 -3.05 -20.38 9.51
C LEU A 131 -4.45 -19.74 9.49
N PRO A 132 -5.17 -19.68 10.63
CA PRO A 132 -6.44 -18.99 10.70
C PRO A 132 -6.20 -17.47 10.66
N VAL A 133 -6.92 -16.78 9.77
CA VAL A 133 -6.80 -15.33 9.58
C VAL A 133 -8.16 -14.65 9.56
N LEU A 134 -8.19 -13.40 10.03
CA LEU A 134 -9.26 -12.46 9.69
C LEU A 134 -8.79 -11.64 8.48
N ALA A 135 -9.53 -11.70 7.39
CA ALA A 135 -9.30 -10.90 6.21
C ALA A 135 -10.30 -9.74 6.18
N ARG A 136 -9.81 -8.51 6.08
CA ARG A 136 -10.65 -7.33 5.83
C ARG A 136 -10.17 -6.63 4.57
N GLY A 137 -11.09 -6.26 3.69
CA GLY A 137 -10.83 -5.52 2.46
C GLY A 137 -11.75 -4.31 2.33
N THR A 138 -11.19 -3.16 2.00
CA THR A 138 -11.88 -1.92 1.69
C THR A 138 -11.59 -1.50 0.25
N CYS A 139 -12.65 -1.15 -0.47
CA CYS A 139 -12.56 -0.78 -1.88
C CYS A 139 -12.05 0.65 -2.02
N GLN A 140 -11.11 0.86 -2.94
CA GLN A 140 -10.72 2.19 -3.38
C GLN A 140 -11.51 2.53 -4.64
N ILE A 141 -12.40 3.52 -4.53
CA ILE A 141 -13.26 3.95 -5.63
C ILE A 141 -12.72 5.27 -6.19
N GLY A 142 -12.57 5.34 -7.51
CA GLY A 142 -12.16 6.52 -8.26
C GLY A 142 -13.24 7.59 -8.31
N GLY A 143 -12.88 8.80 -8.74
CA GLY A 143 -13.83 9.92 -8.84
C GLY A 143 -14.96 9.72 -9.86
N ASP A 144 -14.82 8.74 -10.74
CA ASP A 144 -15.79 8.30 -11.76
C ASP A 144 -16.69 7.15 -11.27
N GLY A 145 -16.51 6.67 -10.03
CA GLY A 145 -17.25 5.55 -9.46
C GLY A 145 -16.67 4.18 -9.81
N VAL A 146 -15.53 4.11 -10.51
CA VAL A 146 -14.86 2.85 -10.87
C VAL A 146 -13.99 2.38 -9.71
N VAL A 147 -14.03 1.08 -9.42
CA VAL A 147 -13.13 0.47 -8.41
C VAL A 147 -11.70 0.42 -8.96
N LEU A 148 -10.79 1.12 -8.29
CA LEU A 148 -9.36 1.16 -8.64
C LEU A 148 -8.58 -0.02 -8.04
N GLY A 149 -9.08 -0.59 -6.96
CA GLY A 149 -8.45 -1.70 -6.27
C GLY A 149 -9.05 -1.93 -4.88
N ILE A 150 -8.47 -2.89 -4.16
CA ILE A 150 -8.89 -3.25 -2.80
C ILE A 150 -7.67 -3.12 -1.90
N PHE A 151 -7.80 -2.45 -0.76
CA PHE A 151 -6.80 -2.44 0.30
C PHE A 151 -7.29 -3.27 1.46
N GLY A 152 -6.42 -4.09 2.03
CA GLY A 152 -6.83 -4.95 3.12
C GLY A 152 -5.70 -5.34 4.04
N CYS A 153 -6.07 -6.09 5.07
CA CYS A 153 -5.13 -6.72 5.97
C CYS A 153 -5.57 -8.13 6.33
N PHE A 154 -4.58 -8.96 6.69
CA PHE A 154 -4.75 -10.21 7.38
C PHE A 154 -4.34 -10.03 8.83
N VAL A 155 -5.21 -10.35 9.77
CA VAL A 155 -4.85 -10.48 11.17
C VAL A 155 -4.65 -11.95 11.47
N ASP A 156 -3.48 -12.30 12.01
CA ASP A 156 -3.19 -13.65 12.48
C ASP A 156 -4.05 -13.97 13.72
N LEU A 157 -4.84 -15.05 13.64
CA LEU A 157 -5.70 -15.52 14.72
C LEU A 157 -5.15 -16.77 15.43
N SER A 158 -3.92 -17.20 15.11
CA SER A 158 -3.29 -18.37 15.71
C SER A 158 -3.03 -18.20 17.21
N THR A 159 -3.17 -19.30 17.95
CA THR A 159 -2.86 -19.28 19.38
C THR A 159 -1.34 -19.38 19.61
N PRO A 160 -0.82 -18.90 20.75
CA PRO A 160 0.59 -19.07 21.10
C PRO A 160 1.08 -20.51 21.03
N GLU A 161 0.24 -21.50 21.37
CA GLU A 161 0.63 -22.92 21.28
C GLU A 161 0.85 -23.36 19.83
N GLN A 162 0.00 -22.94 18.89
CA GLN A 162 0.13 -23.30 17.47
C GLN A 162 1.44 -22.77 16.84
N ARG A 163 2.01 -21.70 17.40
CA ARG A 163 3.25 -21.08 16.91
C ARG A 163 4.54 -21.75 17.39
N GLN A 164 4.50 -22.52 18.49
CA GLN A 164 5.70 -23.20 19.02
C GLN A 164 6.03 -24.52 18.30
N PHE A 165 5.12 -25.02 17.47
CA PHE A 165 5.24 -26.30 16.78
C PHE A 165 5.40 -26.19 15.25
N GLY A 166 5.67 -24.99 14.73
CA GLY A 166 5.89 -24.70 13.30
C GLY A 166 7.34 -24.37 12.95
#